data_AF-A0A8S9S8Q0-F1
#
_entry.id   AF-A0A8S9S8Q0-F1
#
_cell.length_a   1.000
_cell.length_b   1.000
_cell.length_c   1.000
_cell.angle_alpha   90.00
_cell.angle_beta   90.00
_cell.angle_gamma   90.00
#
_symmetry.space_group_name_H-M   'P 1'
#
loop_
_entity.id
_entity.type
_entity.pdbx_description
1 polymer ?
#
loop_
_entity_poly.entity_id
_entity_poly.type
_entity_poly.pdbx_seq_one_letter_code
_entity_poly.pdbx_strand_id
1 'polypeptide(L)'
;MLDGSWTASDRFSGCGWVWIDRGENIQLMGTWNLTRCESALHSEVEALRWPMKKMLQHSPCQSFGTDYKELIAMIKEPQEWPSFATELQKIETLHICFLEFKITHVPRVRNQISDF
;
A
#
# COMPACT_ATOMS: atom_id res chain seq x y z
N MET A 1 -6.30 -3.87 -3.78
CA MET A 1 -5.50 -4.60 -2.78
C MET A 1 -4.03 -4.31 -3.05
N LEU A 2 -3.17 -4.41 -2.05
CA LEU A 2 -1.74 -4.10 -2.14
C LEU A 2 -0.94 -5.07 -1.27
N ASP A 3 0.31 -5.33 -1.65
CA ASP A 3 1.26 -6.19 -0.93
C ASP A 3 2.70 -5.73 -1.16
N GLY A 4 3.52 -5.75 -0.11
CA GLY A 4 4.94 -5.41 -0.15
C GLY A 4 5.81 -6.63 0.16
N SER A 5 6.66 -7.04 -0.79
CA SER A 5 7.62 -8.12 -0.56
C SER A 5 8.99 -7.59 -0.16
N TRP A 6 9.64 -8.29 0.76
CA TRP A 6 10.98 -7.95 1.25
C TRP A 6 11.73 -9.21 1.68
N THR A 7 13.00 -9.30 1.29
CA THR A 7 13.89 -10.39 1.69
C THR A 7 15.25 -9.83 2.11
N ALA A 8 15.77 -10.26 3.26
CA ALA A 8 16.99 -9.71 3.85
C ALA A 8 18.23 -9.82 2.94
N SER A 9 18.32 -10.88 2.15
CA SER A 9 19.44 -11.17 1.24
C SER A 9 19.30 -10.57 -0.15
N ASP A 10 18.14 -10.01 -0.50
CA ASP A 10 17.88 -9.51 -1.84
C ASP A 10 18.31 -8.05 -2.01
N ARG A 11 18.62 -7.65 -3.25
CA ARG A 11 19.01 -6.28 -3.61
C ARG A 11 17.80 -5.38 -3.86
N PHE A 12 16.61 -5.97 -4.00
CA PHE A 12 15.38 -5.28 -4.31
C PHE A 12 14.26 -5.67 -3.35
N SER A 13 13.29 -4.77 -3.21
CA SER A 13 11.98 -5.04 -2.60
C SER A 13 10.93 -5.01 -3.69
N GLY A 14 9.90 -5.86 -3.59
CA GLY A 14 8.78 -5.84 -4.52
C GLY A 14 7.58 -5.12 -3.93
N CYS A 15 6.81 -4.45 -4.79
CA CYS A 15 5.49 -3.94 -4.45
C CYS A 15 4.49 -4.34 -5.52
N GLY A 16 3.37 -4.89 -5.09
CA GLY A 16 2.25 -5.29 -5.93
C GLY A 16 0.97 -4.57 -5.52
N TRP A 17 0.14 -4.23 -6.50
CA TRP A 17 -1.23 -3.80 -6.23
C TRP A 17 -2.18 -4.18 -7.36
N VAL A 18 -3.44 -4.36 -7.00
CA VAL A 18 -4.55 -4.59 -7.91
C VAL A 18 -5.71 -3.66 -7.59
N TRP A 19 -6.31 -3.08 -8.62
CA TRP A 19 -7.54 -2.31 -8.53
C TRP A 19 -8.69 -3.11 -9.14
N ILE A 20 -9.73 -3.27 -8.33
CA ILE A 20 -10.90 -4.08 -8.63
C ILE A 20 -12.12 -3.17 -8.56
N ASP A 21 -13.00 -3.25 -9.55
CA ASP A 21 -14.25 -2.50 -9.55
C ASP A 21 -15.33 -3.13 -8.66
N ARG A 22 -16.51 -2.48 -8.61
CA ARG A 22 -17.65 -3.00 -7.83
C ARG A 22 -18.21 -4.33 -8.36
N GLY A 23 -17.90 -4.70 -9.60
CA GLY A 23 -18.28 -5.96 -10.22
C GLY A 23 -17.23 -7.06 -10.05
N GLU A 24 -16.26 -6.87 -9.15
CA GLU A 24 -15.15 -7.80 -8.89
C GLU A 24 -14.21 -8.02 -10.10
N ASN A 25 -14.25 -7.13 -11.10
CA ASN A 25 -13.36 -7.21 -12.24
C ASN A 25 -12.07 -6.45 -11.97
N ILE A 26 -10.94 -7.08 -12.32
CA ILE A 26 -9.64 -6.42 -12.28
C ILE A 26 -9.61 -5.38 -13.40
N GLN A 27 -9.49 -4.11 -13.02
CA GLN A 27 -9.41 -2.99 -13.95
C GLN A 27 -7.96 -2.57 -14.21
N LEU A 28 -7.10 -2.64 -13.18
CA LEU A 28 -5.70 -2.27 -13.28
C LEU A 28 -4.87 -3.05 -12.26
N MET A 29 -3.60 -3.32 -12.59
CA MET A 29 -2.63 -3.89 -11.67
C MET A 29 -1.25 -3.29 -11.93
N GLY A 30 -0.38 -3.35 -10.93
CA GLY A 30 1.00 -2.90 -11.05
C GLY A 30 1.94 -3.68 -10.15
N THR A 31 3.09 -4.04 -10.71
CA THR A 31 4.23 -4.64 -10.00
C THR A 31 5.44 -3.73 -10.17
N TRP A 32 6.15 -3.43 -9.10
CA TRP A 32 7.35 -2.59 -9.14
C TRP A 32 8.44 -3.13 -8.22
N ASN A 33 9.65 -3.24 -8.77
CA ASN A 33 10.85 -3.52 -8.00
C ASN A 33 11.48 -2.19 -7.56
N LEU A 34 11.51 -1.99 -6.24
CA LEU A 34 12.20 -0.92 -5.56
C LEU A 34 13.62 -1.34 -5.21
N THR A 35 14.55 -0.39 -5.12
CA THR A 35 15.81 -0.62 -4.39
C THR A 35 15.47 -1.12 -2.99
N ARG A 36 16.26 -2.06 -2.44
CA ARG A 36 15.97 -2.72 -1.16
C ARG A 36 15.49 -1.73 -0.09
N CYS A 37 14.25 -1.90 0.37
CA CYS A 37 13.71 -1.17 1.50
C CYS A 37 14.42 -1.59 2.80
N GLU A 38 14.38 -0.73 3.81
CA GLU A 38 15.06 -1.00 5.09
C GLU A 38 14.41 -2.16 5.87
N SER A 39 13.11 -2.37 5.69
CA SER A 39 12.37 -3.49 6.29
C SER A 39 11.16 -3.89 5.44
N ALA A 40 10.52 -5.01 5.80
CA ALA A 40 9.25 -5.44 5.20
C ALA A 40 8.17 -4.34 5.32
N LEU A 41 8.09 -3.69 6.46
CA LEU A 41 7.13 -2.60 6.70
C LEU A 41 7.38 -1.37 5.81
N HIS A 42 8.63 -1.07 5.46
CA HIS A 42 8.92 -0.04 4.46
C HIS A 42 8.42 -0.43 3.06
N SER A 43 8.50 -1.72 2.72
CA SER A 43 7.95 -2.23 1.45
C SER A 43 6.43 -2.07 1.41
N GLU A 44 5.73 -2.42 2.49
CA GLU A 44 4.28 -2.23 2.65
C GLU A 44 3.86 -0.76 2.51
N VAL A 45 4.61 0.16 3.11
CA VAL A 45 4.30 1.60 3.03
C VAL A 45 4.45 2.12 1.59
N GLU A 46 5.50 1.72 0.87
CA GLU A 46 5.62 2.10 -0.56
C GLU A 46 4.60 1.37 -1.44
N ALA A 47 4.22 0.14 -1.10
CA ALA A 47 3.16 -0.62 -1.75
C ALA A 47 1.78 0.03 -1.59
N LEU A 48 1.55 0.82 -0.53
CA LEU A 48 0.37 1.69 -0.39
C LEU A 48 0.54 3.02 -1.12
N ARG A 49 1.72 3.65 -1.00
CA ARG A 49 1.98 4.96 -1.60
C ARG A 49 1.80 4.96 -3.11
N TRP A 50 2.19 3.87 -3.76
CA TRP A 50 2.15 3.75 -5.20
C TRP A 50 0.72 3.72 -5.79
N PRO A 51 -0.18 2.81 -5.35
CA PRO A 51 -1.57 2.82 -5.79
C PRO A 51 -2.29 4.11 -5.38
N MET A 52 -1.98 4.72 -4.23
CA MET A 52 -2.55 6.04 -3.89
C MET A 52 -2.25 7.10 -4.97
N LYS A 53 -0.99 7.22 -5.40
CA LYS A 53 -0.60 8.15 -6.48
C LYS A 53 -1.28 7.82 -7.81
N LYS A 54 -1.39 6.54 -8.14
CA LYS A 54 -2.02 6.10 -9.39
C LYS A 54 -3.52 6.36 -9.37
N MET A 55 -4.20 6.03 -8.28
CA MET A 55 -5.64 6.15 -8.18
C MET A 55 -6.13 7.58 -8.09
N LEU A 56 -5.34 8.52 -7.56
CA LEU A 56 -5.68 9.95 -7.60
C LEU A 56 -5.92 10.48 -9.03
N GLN A 57 -5.30 9.87 -10.04
CA GLN A 57 -5.53 10.24 -11.45
C GLN A 57 -6.87 9.72 -11.99
N HIS A 58 -7.48 8.73 -11.33
CA HIS A 58 -8.71 8.07 -11.76
C HIS A 58 -9.93 8.48 -10.93
N SER A 59 -9.81 8.53 -9.60
CA SER A 59 -10.87 8.96 -8.69
C SER A 59 -10.32 9.28 -7.30
N PRO A 60 -10.77 10.38 -6.67
CA PRO A 60 -10.43 10.73 -5.29
C PRO A 60 -11.26 9.97 -4.24
N CYS A 61 -12.18 9.08 -4.63
CA CYS A 61 -12.92 8.20 -3.73
C CYS A 61 -12.41 6.76 -3.89
N GLN A 62 -11.68 6.23 -2.90
CA GLN A 62 -11.03 4.92 -3.00
C GLN A 62 -11.03 4.13 -1.68
N SER A 63 -11.08 2.81 -1.82
CA SER A 63 -10.89 1.84 -0.74
C SER A 63 -9.67 0.96 -1.04
N PHE A 64 -8.74 0.92 -0.09
CA PHE A 64 -7.53 0.13 -0.11
C PHE A 64 -7.67 -1.08 0.84
N GLY A 65 -7.02 -2.18 0.46
CA GLY A 65 -6.98 -3.41 1.24
C GLY A 65 -5.55 -3.92 1.31
N THR A 66 -5.10 -4.29 2.50
CA THR A 66 -3.78 -4.85 2.81
C THR A 66 -3.98 -6.01 3.79
N ASP A 67 -3.11 -7.01 3.77
CA ASP A 67 -3.07 -8.07 4.79
C ASP A 67 -2.17 -7.72 5.99
N TYR A 68 -1.44 -6.61 5.92
CA TYR A 68 -0.49 -6.19 6.95
C TYR A 68 -1.15 -5.23 7.96
N LYS A 69 -1.49 -5.76 9.13
CA LYS A 69 -2.21 -5.00 10.19
C LYS A 69 -1.42 -3.81 10.72
N GLU A 70 -0.10 -3.92 10.80
CA GLU A 70 0.75 -2.84 11.34
C GLU A 70 0.70 -1.61 10.42
N LEU A 71 0.59 -1.79 9.10
CA LEU A 71 0.42 -0.68 8.16
C LEU A 71 -0.86 0.11 8.49
N ILE A 72 -1.96 -0.56 8.79
CA ILE A 72 -3.21 0.10 9.19
C ILE A 72 -3.04 0.86 10.50
N ALA A 73 -2.31 0.29 11.47
CA ALA A 73 -2.01 0.96 12.73
C ALA A 73 -1.17 2.23 12.49
N MET A 74 -0.15 2.15 11.64
CA MET A 74 0.70 3.30 11.27
C MET A 74 -0.08 4.44 10.63
N ILE A 75 -1.03 4.13 9.73
CA ILE A 75 -1.86 5.16 9.09
C ILE A 75 -2.82 5.83 10.10
N LYS A 76 -3.29 5.07 11.10
CA LYS A 76 -4.23 5.59 12.12
C LYS A 76 -3.54 6.36 13.25
N GLU A 77 -2.36 5.91 13.65
CA GLU A 77 -1.61 6.42 14.80
C GLU A 77 -0.15 6.69 14.40
N PRO A 78 0.11 7.60 13.45
CA PRO A 78 1.46 7.83 12.90
C PRO A 78 2.48 8.29 13.95
N GLN A 79 2.02 8.92 15.04
CA GLN A 79 2.87 9.37 16.14
C GLN A 79 3.57 8.23 16.90
N GLU A 80 3.02 7.02 16.88
CA GLU A 80 3.61 5.84 17.52
C GLU A 80 4.76 5.23 16.69
N TRP A 81 4.97 5.74 15.47
CA TRP A 81 5.93 5.20 14.51
C TRP A 81 6.95 6.25 14.04
N PRO A 82 7.74 6.84 14.95
CA PRO A 82 8.65 7.93 14.63
C PRO A 82 9.73 7.55 13.60
N SER A 83 10.11 6.28 13.53
CA SER A 83 11.05 5.75 12.53
C SER A 83 10.53 5.85 11.09
N PHE A 84 9.21 6.00 10.90
CA PHE A 84 8.56 6.11 9.60
C PHE A 84 7.98 7.51 9.35
N ALA A 85 8.36 8.51 10.14
CA ALA A 85 7.75 9.84 10.08
C ALA A 85 7.80 10.45 8.65
N THR A 86 8.90 10.26 7.94
CA THR A 86 9.07 10.78 6.57
C THR A 86 8.15 10.06 5.57
N GLU A 87 8.01 8.75 5.70
CA GLU A 87 7.18 7.88 4.88
C GLU A 87 5.70 8.19 5.10
N LEU A 88 5.31 8.32 6.36
CA LEU A 88 3.95 8.64 6.78
C LEU A 88 3.54 10.06 6.38
N GLN A 89 4.44 11.04 6.44
CA GLN A 89 4.17 12.39 5.92
C GLN A 89 3.89 12.37 4.41
N LYS A 90 4.60 11.54 3.63
CA LYS A 90 4.33 11.38 2.20
C LYS A 90 2.95 10.74 1.96
N ILE A 91 2.54 9.78 2.77
CA ILE A 91 1.20 9.17 2.71
C ILE A 91 0.13 10.18 3.09
N GLU A 92 0.33 10.93 4.17
CA GLU A 92 -0.59 11.97 4.64
C GLU A 92 -0.82 13.05 3.57
N THR A 93 0.25 13.48 2.89
CA THR A 93 0.16 14.43 1.77
C THR A 93 -0.67 13.88 0.60
N LEU A 94 -0.66 12.57 0.37
CA LEU A 94 -1.53 11.96 -0.64
C LEU A 94 -2.96 11.80 -0.11
N HIS A 95 -3.09 11.45 1.17
CA HIS A 95 -4.37 11.22 1.83
C HIS A 95 -5.27 12.46 1.77
N ILE A 96 -4.72 13.66 1.97
CA ILE A 96 -5.49 14.92 1.86
C ILE A 96 -6.07 15.18 0.46
N CYS A 97 -5.58 14.49 -0.59
CA CYS A 97 -6.10 14.61 -1.95
C CYS A 97 -7.29 13.68 -2.22
N PHE A 98 -7.61 12.75 -1.31
CA PHE A 98 -8.77 11.88 -1.41
C PHE A 98 -9.99 12.53 -0.75
N LEU A 99 -11.13 12.53 -1.44
CA LEU A 99 -12.43 12.91 -0.88
C LEU A 99 -12.97 11.82 0.05
N GLU A 100 -12.70 10.55 -0.31
CA GLU A 100 -13.04 9.39 0.50
C GLU A 100 -11.87 8.42 0.48
N PHE A 101 -11.33 8.13 1.65
CA PHE A 101 -10.24 7.17 1.84
C PHE A 101 -10.63 6.15 2.89
N LYS A 102 -10.49 4.87 2.53
CA LYS A 102 -10.69 3.75 3.45
C LYS A 102 -9.55 2.77 3.29
N ILE A 103 -8.94 2.32 4.38
CA ILE A 103 -7.99 1.21 4.38
C ILE A 103 -8.51 0.10 5.31
N THR A 104 -8.53 -1.14 4.82
CA THR A 104 -9.06 -2.29 5.56
C THR A 104 -8.11 -3.47 5.55
N HIS A 105 -8.16 -4.26 6.62
CA HIS A 105 -7.43 -5.51 6.69
C HIS A 105 -8.15 -6.58 5.88
N VAL A 106 -7.43 -7.22 4.96
CA VAL A 106 -7.91 -8.35 4.16
C VAL A 106 -7.01 -9.54 4.42
N PRO A 107 -7.51 -10.73 4.83
CA PRO A 107 -6.66 -11.88 5.08
C PRO A 107 -5.82 -12.23 3.84
N ARG A 108 -4.57 -12.64 4.04
CA ARG A 108 -3.62 -12.99 2.96
C ARG A 108 -4.17 -13.95 1.91
N VAL A 109 -4.98 -14.94 2.33
CA VAL A 109 -5.65 -15.90 1.43
C VAL A 109 -6.55 -15.21 0.39
N ARG A 110 -7.03 -14.00 0.68
CA ARG A 110 -7.82 -13.16 -0.21
C ARG A 110 -6.98 -12.08 -0.91
N ASN A 111 -5.73 -11.84 -0.51
CA ASN A 111 -4.79 -10.89 -1.11
C ASN A 111 -3.86 -11.50 -2.17
N GLN A 112 -4.03 -12.78 -2.50
CA GLN A 112 -3.13 -13.55 -3.38
C GLN A 112 -2.80 -12.87 -4.72
N ILE A 113 -3.69 -12.04 -5.26
CA ILE A 113 -3.48 -11.35 -6.54
C ILE A 113 -2.38 -10.26 -6.43
N SER A 114 -2.20 -9.66 -5.25
CA SER A 114 -1.16 -8.64 -5.01
C SER A 114 0.17 -9.26 -4.58
N ASP A 115 0.16 -10.50 -4.07
CA ASP A 115 1.36 -11.29 -3.71
C ASP A 115 2.14 -11.86 -4.93
N PHE A 116 1.64 -11.70 -6.16
CA PHE A 116 2.24 -12.24 -7.40
C PHE A 116 3.40 -11.41 -7.96
#